data_AF-A0A0F2NRY8-F1
#
_entry.id   AF-A0A0F2NRY8-F1
#
_cell.length_a   1.000
_cell.length_b   1.000
_cell.length_c   1.000
_cell.angle_alpha   90.00
_cell.angle_beta   90.00
_cell.angle_gamma   90.00
#
_symmetry.space_group_name_H-M   'P 1'
#
loop_
_entity.id
_entity.type
_entity.pdbx_description
1 polymer ?
#
loop_
_entity_poly.entity_id
_entity_poly.type
_entity_poly.pdbx_seq_one_letter_code
_entity_poly.pdbx_strand_id
1 'polypeptide(L)'
;ENTFYKLQAIARKEVLKILLENNDFDECIRRAFEYYLLNPEEDTNIYYLLEAIRRKVYVFNNTKNDGFLTEDFLSNFNKGEGILNNINFLIRDSITLANVKTTELLDTTDIKFNTYIEAYNYFKQIAINKNIIESYLTIALYEHEKELKEKYLKLYLESANINHKKFADALLNNRLNEVISEKENQVLYIKDILFLEDHYYGFHNNLIKRNENNEYYYLSINKMVEKHFPQKTVISSKKIKNTNFNRYIDNLNIMKNIFFYDEYMLDVGFSYSEGGQAEVVFFNDDSKNEDFELNQERVSENSIFTLNPMVWDYYNENNIKSFEFVNIINYDDQTSILNSIGNTILNVFLIPFGQFSNLNLGSNRYVYEINYARYDGVSNTSLQDERIVNFKMRRPYLNNTIYHLLHIEDYE
;
A
#
# COMPACT_ATOMS: atom_id res chain seq x y z
N GLU A 1 37.19 10.55 3.42
CA GLU A 1 36.08 11.35 2.83
C GLU A 1 35.21 10.58 1.84
N ASN A 2 35.75 9.71 0.97
CA ASN A 2 34.97 9.03 -0.08
C ASN A 2 33.85 8.08 0.44
N THR A 3 34.04 7.41 1.59
CA THR A 3 33.07 6.42 2.13
C THR A 3 31.76 7.05 2.60
N PHE A 4 31.81 8.26 3.17
CA PHE A 4 30.62 8.93 3.72
C PHE A 4 29.66 9.36 2.61
N TYR A 5 30.17 9.95 1.53
CA TYR A 5 29.34 10.33 0.38
C TYR A 5 28.73 9.11 -0.34
N LYS A 6 29.48 8.01 -0.43
CA LYS A 6 28.94 6.73 -0.93
C LYS A 6 27.82 6.20 -0.04
N LEU A 7 27.99 6.25 1.28
CA LEU A 7 26.95 5.83 2.22
C LEU A 7 25.70 6.71 2.11
N GLN A 8 25.87 8.03 1.97
CA GLN A 8 24.74 8.94 1.72
C GLN A 8 24.01 8.62 0.41
N ALA A 9 24.73 8.30 -0.65
CA ALA A 9 24.13 7.92 -1.92
C ALA A 9 23.29 6.63 -1.78
N ILE A 10 23.84 5.60 -1.10
CA ILE A 10 23.10 4.36 -0.81
C ILE A 10 21.87 4.64 0.06
N ALA A 11 22.03 5.42 1.14
CA ALA A 11 20.94 5.74 2.05
C ALA A 11 19.80 6.48 1.35
N ARG A 12 20.10 7.41 0.43
CA ARG A 12 19.07 8.09 -0.37
C ARG A 12 18.24 7.11 -1.21
N LYS A 13 18.90 6.16 -1.87
CA LYS A 13 18.21 5.12 -2.66
C LYS A 13 17.32 4.25 -1.79
N GLU A 14 17.82 3.85 -0.62
CA GLU A 14 17.05 3.04 0.33
C GLU A 14 15.85 3.79 0.91
N VAL A 15 16.00 5.09 1.19
CA VAL A 15 14.88 5.94 1.63
C VAL A 15 13.77 5.97 0.59
N LEU A 16 14.10 6.22 -0.70
CA LEU A 16 13.08 6.23 -1.76
C LEU A 16 12.38 4.87 -1.90
N LYS A 17 13.14 3.78 -1.81
CA LYS A 17 12.60 2.42 -1.81
C LYS A 17 11.60 2.21 -0.67
N ILE A 18 11.99 2.54 0.56
CA ILE A 18 11.15 2.37 1.76
C ILE A 18 9.89 3.22 1.67
N LEU A 19 9.99 4.46 1.19
CA LEU A 19 8.83 5.34 1.02
C LEU A 19 7.83 4.75 0.01
N LEU A 20 8.32 4.29 -1.16
CA LEU A 20 7.49 3.64 -2.17
C LEU A 20 6.85 2.34 -1.65
N GLU A 21 7.60 1.50 -0.94
CA GLU A 21 7.11 0.23 -0.36
C GLU A 21 6.08 0.44 0.77
N ASN A 22 6.15 1.58 1.47
CA ASN A 22 5.18 1.95 2.50
C ASN A 22 3.99 2.74 1.92
N ASN A 23 3.87 2.86 0.60
CA ASN A 23 2.83 3.63 -0.08
C ASN A 23 2.81 5.13 0.28
N ASP A 24 3.92 5.68 0.79
CA ASP A 24 4.09 7.11 1.06
C ASP A 24 4.55 7.82 -0.22
N PHE A 25 3.62 7.90 -1.18
CA PHE A 25 3.92 8.42 -2.51
C PHE A 25 4.28 9.90 -2.48
N ASP A 26 3.64 10.70 -1.62
CA ASP A 26 3.88 12.14 -1.54
C ASP A 26 5.31 12.45 -1.10
N GLU A 27 5.76 11.83 -0.01
CA GLU A 27 7.14 12.01 0.45
C GLU A 27 8.14 11.35 -0.52
N CYS A 28 7.79 10.22 -1.15
CA CYS A 28 8.64 9.61 -2.18
C CYS A 28 8.86 10.56 -3.37
N ILE A 29 7.80 11.19 -3.89
CA ILE A 29 7.87 12.17 -4.99
C ILE A 29 8.71 13.37 -4.55
N ARG A 30 8.44 13.92 -3.37
CA ARG A 30 9.16 15.08 -2.83
C ARG A 30 10.66 14.82 -2.75
N ARG A 31 11.05 13.70 -2.10
CA ARG A 31 12.46 13.32 -1.93
C ARG A 31 13.13 12.98 -3.24
N ALA A 32 12.46 12.23 -4.12
CA ALA A 32 13.02 11.87 -5.42
C ALA A 32 13.27 13.13 -6.26
N PHE A 33 12.35 14.09 -6.23
CA PHE A 33 12.49 15.36 -6.91
C PHE A 33 13.61 16.22 -6.31
N GLU A 34 13.68 16.39 -4.98
CA GLU A 34 14.80 17.07 -4.30
C GLU A 34 16.16 16.46 -4.67
N TYR A 35 16.26 15.12 -4.68
CA TYR A 35 17.48 14.42 -5.02
C TYR A 35 17.84 14.57 -6.50
N TYR A 36 16.84 14.60 -7.39
CA TYR A 36 17.03 14.88 -8.81
C TYR A 36 17.58 16.29 -9.03
N LEU A 37 17.01 17.31 -8.36
CA LEU A 37 17.49 18.71 -8.47
C LEU A 37 18.99 18.83 -8.13
N LEU A 38 19.46 18.07 -7.14
CA LEU A 38 20.86 18.08 -6.70
C LEU A 38 21.76 17.11 -7.51
N ASN A 39 21.21 16.02 -8.02
CA ASN A 39 21.93 14.94 -8.71
C ASN A 39 21.09 14.36 -9.87
N PRO A 40 20.97 15.08 -11.00
CA PRO A 40 20.14 14.66 -12.13
C PRO A 40 20.72 13.46 -12.91
N GLU A 41 21.98 13.11 -12.67
CA GLU A 41 22.64 11.94 -13.27
C GLU A 41 22.29 10.61 -12.60
N GLU A 42 21.66 10.63 -11.42
CA GLU A 42 21.27 9.40 -10.73
C GLU A 42 19.89 8.93 -11.23
N ASP A 43 19.90 7.94 -12.13
CA ASP A 43 18.71 7.34 -12.74
C ASP A 43 17.69 6.86 -11.70
N THR A 44 18.15 6.43 -10.52
CA THR A 44 17.30 5.99 -9.42
C THR A 44 16.30 7.07 -8.99
N ASN A 45 16.69 8.34 -9.00
CA ASN A 45 15.79 9.44 -8.63
C ASN A 45 14.64 9.57 -9.65
N ILE A 46 14.95 9.45 -10.94
CA ILE A 46 13.97 9.55 -12.02
C ILE A 46 13.01 8.36 -11.96
N TYR A 47 13.53 7.15 -11.76
CA TYR A 47 12.71 5.94 -11.62
C TYR A 47 11.70 6.07 -10.47
N TYR A 48 12.17 6.35 -9.25
CA TYR A 48 11.28 6.45 -8.10
C TYR A 48 10.30 7.62 -8.20
N LEU A 49 10.71 8.73 -8.83
CA LEU A 49 9.81 9.86 -9.09
C LEU A 49 8.68 9.44 -10.03
N LEU A 50 9.00 8.80 -11.16
CA LEU A 50 7.99 8.31 -12.10
C LEU A 50 7.07 7.27 -11.47
N GLU A 51 7.63 6.29 -10.77
CA GLU A 51 6.87 5.19 -10.18
C GLU A 51 5.96 5.69 -9.05
N ALA A 52 6.41 6.63 -8.22
CA ALA A 52 5.58 7.22 -7.18
C ALA A 52 4.47 8.10 -7.76
N ILE A 53 4.74 8.92 -8.79
CA ILE A 53 3.68 9.67 -9.50
C ILE A 53 2.68 8.71 -10.13
N ARG A 54 3.14 7.64 -10.80
CA ARG A 54 2.27 6.62 -11.42
C ARG A 54 1.33 6.03 -10.37
N ARG A 55 1.85 5.54 -9.24
CA ARG A 55 1.04 4.92 -8.18
C ARG A 55 0.11 5.93 -7.52
N LYS A 56 0.57 7.16 -7.26
CA LYS A 56 -0.27 8.24 -6.72
C LYS A 56 -1.44 8.54 -7.63
N VAL A 57 -1.21 8.73 -8.93
CA VAL A 57 -2.27 9.03 -9.91
C VAL A 57 -3.18 7.81 -10.13
N TYR A 58 -2.62 6.61 -10.10
CA TYR A 58 -3.40 5.38 -10.20
C TYR A 58 -4.40 5.26 -9.06
N VAL A 59 -3.96 5.56 -7.83
CA VAL A 59 -4.83 5.59 -6.65
C VAL A 59 -5.70 6.84 -6.72
N PHE A 60 -5.15 8.02 -6.51
CA PHE A 60 -5.90 9.27 -6.44
C PHE A 60 -6.08 9.91 -7.84
N ASN A 61 -6.96 9.37 -8.68
CA ASN A 61 -7.15 9.82 -10.08
C ASN A 61 -7.37 11.35 -10.23
N ASN A 62 -8.03 11.98 -9.26
CA ASN A 62 -8.25 13.44 -9.27
C ASN A 62 -6.96 14.25 -9.14
N THR A 63 -5.87 13.65 -8.65
CA THR A 63 -4.58 14.33 -8.42
C THR A 63 -3.77 14.55 -9.70
N LYS A 64 -4.14 13.93 -10.82
CA LYS A 64 -3.37 14.05 -12.08
C LYS A 64 -3.18 15.52 -12.49
N ASN A 65 -4.21 16.34 -12.28
CA ASN A 65 -4.25 17.75 -12.66
C ASN A 65 -3.98 18.70 -11.49
N ASP A 66 -3.70 18.19 -10.30
CA ASP A 66 -3.35 19.01 -9.14
C ASP A 66 -1.94 19.58 -9.29
N GLY A 67 -1.70 20.70 -8.60
CA GLY A 67 -0.39 21.34 -8.54
C GLY A 67 0.66 20.38 -7.99
N PHE A 68 1.74 20.20 -8.75
CA PHE A 68 2.82 19.29 -8.42
C PHE A 68 3.54 19.76 -7.15
N LEU A 69 3.50 18.95 -6.09
CA LEU A 69 4.12 19.20 -4.78
C LEU A 69 3.66 20.49 -4.07
N THR A 70 2.39 20.88 -4.21
CA THR A 70 1.83 22.08 -3.58
C THR A 70 0.80 21.80 -2.48
N GLU A 71 0.53 20.54 -2.15
CA GLU A 71 -0.54 20.13 -1.22
C GLU A 71 -0.39 20.75 0.18
N ASP A 72 0.86 20.86 0.65
CA ASP A 72 1.17 21.48 1.96
C ASP A 72 1.17 23.02 1.92
N PHE A 73 1.02 23.62 0.73
CA PHE A 73 1.23 25.05 0.47
C PHE A 73 0.09 25.71 -0.30
N LEU A 74 -1.13 25.17 -0.23
CA LEU A 74 -2.28 25.63 -1.03
C LEU A 74 -2.60 27.13 -0.89
N SER A 75 -2.24 27.78 0.22
CA SER A 75 -2.42 29.22 0.40
C SER A 75 -1.40 30.08 -0.34
N ASN A 76 -0.33 29.48 -0.86
CA ASN A 76 0.80 30.13 -1.51
C ASN A 76 0.86 29.92 -3.02
N PHE A 77 0.01 29.04 -3.57
CA PHE A 77 -0.04 28.70 -4.99
C PHE A 77 -1.47 28.83 -5.50
N ASN A 78 -1.65 29.33 -6.73
CA ASN A 78 -2.96 29.31 -7.36
C ASN A 78 -3.34 27.89 -7.76
N LYS A 79 -4.64 27.64 -7.96
CA LYS A 79 -5.11 26.33 -8.41
C LYS A 79 -4.43 25.93 -9.73
N GLY A 80 -3.80 24.76 -9.74
CA GLY A 80 -3.09 24.22 -10.90
C GLY A 80 -1.67 24.75 -11.08
N GLU A 81 -1.16 25.62 -10.20
CA GLU A 81 0.27 25.97 -10.17
C GLU A 81 1.07 24.89 -9.45
N GLY A 82 2.22 24.54 -10.01
CA GLY A 82 3.17 23.62 -9.39
C GLY A 82 4.26 24.31 -8.59
N ILE A 83 5.03 23.52 -7.84
CA ILE A 83 6.13 23.98 -6.99
C ILE A 83 7.21 24.78 -7.73
N LEU A 84 7.33 24.63 -9.06
CA LEU A 84 8.29 25.37 -9.89
C LEU A 84 8.01 26.89 -9.91
N ASN A 85 6.76 27.32 -9.67
CA ASN A 85 6.44 28.75 -9.55
C ASN A 85 7.16 29.40 -8.36
N ASN A 86 7.47 28.62 -7.31
CA ASN A 86 8.27 29.07 -6.18
C ASN A 86 8.95 27.89 -5.47
N ILE A 87 10.09 27.47 -6.01
CA ILE A 87 10.86 26.31 -5.52
C ILE A 87 11.35 26.45 -4.08
N ASN A 88 11.37 27.66 -3.51
CA ASN A 88 11.82 27.91 -2.14
C ASN A 88 10.88 27.28 -1.09
N PHE A 89 9.65 26.95 -1.46
CA PHE A 89 8.75 26.19 -0.58
C PHE A 89 9.21 24.74 -0.39
N LEU A 90 9.92 24.19 -1.38
CA LEU A 90 10.56 22.87 -1.32
C LEU A 90 11.96 22.98 -0.71
N ILE A 91 12.85 23.77 -1.31
CA ILE A 91 14.24 23.95 -0.85
C ILE A 91 14.37 25.28 -0.11
N ARG A 92 14.17 25.26 1.20
CA ARG A 92 14.23 26.47 2.04
C ARG A 92 15.66 26.97 2.34
N ASP A 93 16.62 26.05 2.34
CA ASP A 93 18.01 26.37 2.65
C ASP A 93 18.72 26.96 1.43
N SER A 94 19.22 28.19 1.57
CA SER A 94 19.84 28.94 0.47
C SER A 94 21.14 28.30 -0.03
N ILE A 95 21.86 27.58 0.83
CA ILE A 95 23.08 26.85 0.44
C ILE A 95 22.71 25.66 -0.44
N THR A 96 21.66 24.92 -0.08
CA THR A 96 21.14 23.79 -0.86
C THR A 96 20.60 24.27 -2.20
N LEU A 97 19.85 25.37 -2.21
CA LEU A 97 19.34 25.99 -3.44
C LEU A 97 20.47 26.39 -4.39
N ALA A 98 21.55 26.98 -3.87
CA ALA A 98 22.72 27.33 -4.66
C ALA A 98 23.47 26.12 -5.26
N ASN A 99 23.23 24.91 -4.73
CA ASN A 99 23.84 23.67 -5.20
C ASN A 99 22.95 22.87 -6.17
N VAL A 100 21.75 23.37 -6.50
CA VAL A 100 20.88 22.75 -7.52
C VAL A 100 21.58 22.75 -8.88
N LYS A 101 21.59 21.58 -9.53
CA LYS A 101 22.26 21.37 -10.83
C LYS A 101 21.31 21.53 -12.02
N THR A 102 20.01 21.34 -11.81
CA THR A 102 18.97 21.49 -12.83
C THR A 102 18.45 22.93 -12.84
N THR A 103 19.31 23.87 -13.24
CA THR A 103 19.01 25.31 -13.19
C THR A 103 17.84 25.70 -14.08
N GLU A 104 17.57 24.94 -15.13
CA GLU A 104 16.42 25.11 -16.02
C GLU A 104 15.07 24.91 -15.32
N LEU A 105 15.03 24.19 -14.19
CA LEU A 105 13.83 24.03 -13.37
C LEU A 105 13.65 25.15 -12.34
N LEU A 106 14.63 26.05 -12.21
CA LEU A 106 14.55 27.23 -11.34
C LEU A 106 14.07 28.48 -12.07
N ASP A 107 13.97 28.43 -13.41
CA ASP A 107 13.53 29.55 -14.22
C ASP A 107 12.00 29.69 -14.18
N THR A 108 11.53 30.67 -13.41
CA THR A 108 10.10 30.95 -13.28
C THR A 108 9.49 31.60 -14.53
N THR A 109 10.29 31.97 -15.52
CA THR A 109 9.80 32.50 -16.80
C THR A 109 9.51 31.40 -17.84
N ASP A 110 10.05 30.19 -17.63
CA ASP A 110 9.92 29.03 -18.51
C ASP A 110 9.62 27.77 -17.69
N ILE A 111 8.42 27.74 -17.11
CA ILE A 111 7.95 26.65 -16.25
C ILE A 111 7.76 25.36 -17.07
N LYS A 112 8.54 24.33 -16.75
CA LYS A 112 8.52 23.04 -17.48
C LYS A 112 7.31 22.18 -17.23
N PHE A 113 6.71 22.29 -16.05
CA PHE A 113 5.49 21.60 -15.66
C PHE A 113 4.90 22.27 -14.42
N ASN A 114 3.58 22.18 -14.30
CA ASN A 114 2.82 22.62 -13.14
C ASN A 114 2.09 21.48 -12.46
N THR A 115 1.58 20.51 -13.22
CA THR A 115 0.74 19.43 -12.68
C THR A 115 1.47 18.10 -12.58
N TYR A 116 0.90 17.13 -11.84
CA TYR A 116 1.45 15.78 -11.76
C TYR A 116 1.56 15.09 -13.12
N ILE A 117 0.57 15.23 -14.01
CA ILE A 117 0.61 14.69 -15.38
C ILE A 117 1.73 15.32 -16.21
N GLU A 118 1.91 16.63 -16.12
CA GLU A 118 2.97 17.34 -16.85
C GLU A 118 4.35 16.94 -16.32
N ALA A 119 4.51 16.83 -14.99
CA ALA A 119 5.73 16.34 -14.37
C ALA A 119 6.04 14.91 -14.81
N TYR A 120 5.05 14.01 -14.78
CA TYR A 120 5.19 12.64 -15.26
C TYR A 120 5.69 12.59 -16.70
N ASN A 121 5.05 13.36 -17.61
CA ASN A 121 5.44 13.42 -19.01
C ASN A 121 6.85 13.98 -19.20
N TYR A 122 7.23 15.01 -18.45
CA TYR A 122 8.58 15.56 -18.46
C TYR A 122 9.63 14.51 -18.07
N PHE A 123 9.45 13.83 -16.93
CA PHE A 123 10.39 12.81 -16.45
C PHE A 123 10.37 11.54 -17.28
N LYS A 124 9.23 11.19 -17.91
CA LYS A 124 9.11 10.07 -18.85
C LYS A 124 10.06 10.26 -20.03
N GLN A 125 10.11 11.47 -20.60
CA GLN A 125 11.05 11.76 -21.70
C GLN A 125 12.50 11.64 -21.26
N ILE A 126 12.84 12.11 -20.06
CA ILE A 126 14.19 11.96 -19.50
C ILE A 126 14.56 10.48 -19.34
N ALA A 127 13.66 9.68 -18.77
CA ALA A 127 13.88 8.24 -18.56
C ALA A 127 14.08 7.48 -19.87
N ILE A 128 13.29 7.80 -20.90
CA ILE A 128 13.44 7.23 -22.24
C ILE A 128 14.80 7.61 -22.85
N ASN A 129 15.16 8.90 -22.79
CA ASN A 129 16.43 9.38 -23.35
C ASN A 129 17.66 8.77 -22.67
N LYS A 130 17.56 8.50 -21.37
CA LYS A 130 18.62 7.85 -20.57
C LYS A 130 18.58 6.32 -20.64
N ASN A 131 17.56 5.73 -21.26
CA ASN A 131 17.30 4.28 -21.27
C ASN A 131 17.25 3.67 -19.85
N ILE A 132 16.52 4.31 -18.93
CA ILE A 132 16.36 3.80 -17.57
C ILE A 132 15.45 2.58 -17.59
N ILE A 133 16.04 1.39 -17.45
CA ILE A 133 15.39 0.09 -17.69
C ILE A 133 14.10 -0.07 -16.88
N GLU A 134 14.17 0.12 -15.55
CA GLU A 134 12.99 -0.08 -14.68
C GLU A 134 11.86 0.94 -14.95
N SER A 135 12.18 2.09 -15.54
CA SER A 135 11.16 3.06 -15.93
C SER A 135 10.33 2.59 -17.12
N TYR A 136 10.80 1.66 -17.96
CA TYR A 136 9.96 1.15 -19.06
C TYR A 136 8.73 0.39 -18.54
N LEU A 137 8.85 -0.36 -17.45
CA LEU A 137 7.70 -1.01 -16.83
C LEU A 137 6.74 0.01 -16.22
N THR A 138 7.26 1.00 -15.49
CA THR A 138 6.46 2.12 -14.95
C THR A 138 5.69 2.83 -16.06
N ILE A 139 6.36 3.14 -17.18
CA ILE A 139 5.72 3.77 -18.33
C ILE A 139 4.64 2.86 -18.91
N ALA A 140 4.94 1.59 -19.17
CA ALA A 140 3.97 0.64 -19.69
C ALA A 140 2.71 0.50 -18.80
N LEU A 141 2.88 0.54 -17.48
CA LEU A 141 1.77 0.47 -16.51
C LEU A 141 0.96 1.76 -16.42
N TYR A 142 1.46 2.87 -16.96
CA TYR A 142 0.74 4.13 -17.07
C TYR A 142 0.02 4.29 -18.42
N GLU A 143 0.54 3.71 -19.50
CA GLU A 143 -0.05 3.86 -20.83
C GLU A 143 -1.39 3.10 -20.96
N HIS A 144 -2.42 3.83 -21.42
CA HIS A 144 -3.71 3.24 -21.79
C HIS A 144 -3.75 2.74 -23.24
N GLU A 145 -2.93 3.33 -24.12
CA GLU A 145 -2.86 2.90 -25.51
C GLU A 145 -2.09 1.57 -25.61
N LYS A 146 -2.78 0.54 -26.10
CA LYS A 146 -2.25 -0.83 -26.20
C LYS A 146 -0.89 -0.88 -26.93
N GLU A 147 -0.75 -0.14 -28.03
CA GLU A 147 0.48 -0.13 -28.82
C GLU A 147 1.67 0.43 -28.03
N LEU A 148 1.47 1.53 -27.29
CA LEU A 148 2.50 2.12 -26.44
C LEU A 148 2.83 1.23 -25.24
N LYS A 149 1.81 0.67 -24.58
CA LYS A 149 1.99 -0.29 -23.48
C LYS A 149 2.83 -1.49 -23.93
N GLU A 150 2.46 -2.14 -25.05
CA GLU A 150 3.22 -3.26 -25.60
C GLU A 150 4.65 -2.87 -25.99
N LYS A 151 4.85 -1.70 -26.59
CA LYS A 151 6.18 -1.19 -26.97
C LYS A 151 7.10 -1.12 -25.75
N TYR A 152 6.65 -0.50 -24.66
CA TYR A 152 7.49 -0.36 -23.46
C TYR A 152 7.67 -1.67 -22.69
N LEU A 153 6.68 -2.57 -22.69
CA LEU A 153 6.85 -3.93 -22.15
C LEU A 153 7.92 -4.72 -22.91
N LYS A 154 7.93 -4.65 -24.25
CA LYS A 154 8.95 -5.31 -25.09
C LYS A 154 10.35 -4.76 -24.78
N LEU A 155 10.51 -3.43 -24.71
CA LEU A 155 11.78 -2.80 -24.33
C LEU A 155 12.26 -3.23 -22.94
N TYR A 156 11.34 -3.35 -21.97
CA TYR A 156 11.65 -3.86 -20.64
C TYR A 156 12.14 -5.32 -20.69
N LEU A 157 11.43 -6.19 -21.41
CA LEU A 157 11.71 -7.63 -21.49
C LEU A 157 13.00 -7.96 -22.27
N GLU A 158 13.42 -7.10 -23.20
CA GLU A 158 14.68 -7.22 -23.94
C GLU A 158 15.91 -6.87 -23.09
N SER A 159 15.72 -6.17 -21.97
CA SER A 159 16.81 -5.71 -21.10
C SER A 159 17.36 -6.83 -20.20
N ALA A 160 18.64 -6.75 -19.87
CA ALA A 160 19.27 -7.65 -18.90
C ALA A 160 19.05 -7.15 -17.46
N ASN A 161 18.94 -8.06 -16.49
CA ASN A 161 18.79 -7.77 -15.05
C ASN A 161 17.58 -6.89 -14.70
N ILE A 162 16.38 -7.33 -15.09
CA ILE A 162 15.11 -6.67 -14.74
C ILE A 162 14.43 -7.34 -13.54
N ASN A 163 13.71 -6.55 -12.75
CA ASN A 163 13.07 -7.02 -11.52
C ASN A 163 11.83 -7.91 -11.77
N HIS A 164 10.90 -7.45 -12.60
CA HIS A 164 9.54 -8.02 -12.72
C HIS A 164 9.34 -8.77 -14.04
N LYS A 165 10.32 -9.61 -14.42
CA LYS A 165 10.34 -10.27 -15.74
C LYS A 165 9.08 -11.11 -16.00
N LYS A 166 8.72 -11.98 -15.04
CA LYS A 166 7.59 -12.90 -15.21
C LYS A 166 6.26 -12.16 -15.23
N PHE A 167 6.12 -11.13 -14.38
CA PHE A 167 4.97 -10.25 -14.39
C PHE A 167 4.82 -9.55 -15.75
N ALA A 168 5.89 -8.91 -16.25
CA ALA A 168 5.83 -8.19 -17.51
C ALA A 168 5.52 -9.09 -18.72
N ASP A 169 6.05 -10.31 -18.74
CA ASP A 169 5.72 -11.32 -19.76
C ASP A 169 4.26 -11.76 -19.68
N ALA A 170 3.77 -12.07 -18.48
CA ALA A 170 2.37 -12.42 -18.27
C ALA A 170 1.42 -11.25 -18.63
N LEU A 171 1.79 -10.01 -18.30
CA LEU A 171 1.03 -8.81 -18.66
C LEU A 171 1.02 -8.59 -20.18
N LEU A 172 2.15 -8.73 -20.87
CA LEU A 172 2.24 -8.58 -22.32
C LEU A 172 1.35 -9.58 -23.06
N ASN A 173 1.20 -10.78 -22.52
CA ASN A 173 0.40 -11.85 -23.10
C ASN A 173 -1.05 -11.90 -22.57
N ASN A 174 -1.47 -10.96 -21.71
CA ASN A 174 -2.78 -10.96 -21.03
C ASN A 174 -3.06 -12.24 -20.21
N ARG A 175 -2.05 -12.80 -19.56
CA ARG A 175 -2.09 -14.06 -18.79
C ARG A 175 -1.91 -13.87 -17.29
N LEU A 176 -1.99 -12.64 -16.76
CA LEU A 176 -1.82 -12.39 -15.31
C LEU A 176 -2.77 -13.25 -14.46
N ASN A 177 -4.07 -13.20 -14.75
CA ASN A 177 -5.07 -13.97 -14.00
C ASN A 177 -4.97 -15.47 -14.26
N GLU A 178 -4.66 -15.87 -15.50
CA GLU A 178 -4.46 -17.29 -15.86
C GLU A 178 -3.35 -17.91 -15.00
N VAL A 179 -2.18 -17.26 -14.95
CA VAL A 179 -1.04 -17.72 -14.13
C VAL A 179 -1.42 -17.84 -12.66
N ILE A 180 -2.20 -16.90 -12.12
CA ILE A 180 -2.66 -16.96 -10.72
C ILE A 180 -3.74 -18.03 -10.51
N SER A 181 -4.59 -18.29 -11.51
CA SER A 181 -5.64 -19.32 -11.44
C SER A 181 -5.08 -20.75 -11.32
N GLU A 182 -3.88 -20.96 -11.86
CA GLU A 182 -3.13 -22.23 -11.76
C GLU A 182 -2.53 -22.47 -10.37
N LYS A 183 -2.55 -21.47 -9.47
CA LYS A 183 -2.00 -21.60 -8.12
C LYS A 183 -2.95 -22.31 -7.18
N GLU A 184 -2.38 -22.99 -6.18
CA GLU A 184 -3.14 -23.86 -5.28
C GLU A 184 -3.27 -23.30 -3.86
N ASN A 185 -2.27 -22.56 -3.36
CA ASN A 185 -2.23 -22.21 -1.94
C ASN A 185 -3.15 -21.04 -1.60
N GLN A 186 -4.08 -21.27 -0.68
CA GLN A 186 -4.76 -20.20 0.06
C GLN A 186 -4.02 -19.98 1.37
N VAL A 187 -3.54 -18.77 1.63
CA VAL A 187 -2.68 -18.49 2.79
C VAL A 187 -3.46 -17.68 3.82
N LEU A 188 -3.47 -18.14 5.08
CA LEU A 188 -3.92 -17.37 6.23
C LEU A 188 -2.72 -16.95 7.08
N TYR A 189 -2.31 -15.69 6.97
CA TYR A 189 -1.24 -15.11 7.76
C TYR A 189 -1.78 -14.53 9.07
N ILE A 190 -1.24 -14.98 10.20
CA ILE A 190 -1.70 -14.55 11.54
C ILE A 190 -0.60 -13.77 12.24
N LYS A 191 -0.89 -12.51 12.58
CA LYS A 191 0.04 -11.67 13.36
C LYS A 191 0.21 -12.20 14.78
N ASP A 192 1.26 -11.76 15.46
CA ASP A 192 1.53 -12.11 16.84
C ASP A 192 0.33 -11.73 17.71
N ILE A 193 -0.20 -12.72 18.43
CA ILE A 193 -1.35 -12.53 19.30
C ILE A 193 -0.87 -12.24 20.72
N LEU A 194 -1.21 -11.06 21.21
CA LEU A 194 -0.92 -10.63 22.57
C LEU A 194 -2.18 -10.77 23.41
N PHE A 195 -2.09 -11.54 24.49
CA PHE A 195 -3.17 -11.68 25.46
C PHE A 195 -2.85 -10.96 26.75
N LEU A 196 -3.89 -10.41 27.37
CA LEU A 196 -3.81 -9.80 28.68
C LEU A 196 -4.08 -10.85 29.76
N GLU A 197 -3.08 -11.10 30.60
CA GLU A 197 -3.24 -11.91 31.80
C GLU A 197 -3.58 -11.03 33.02
N ASP A 198 -4.48 -11.54 33.86
CA ASP A 198 -4.83 -10.93 35.15
C ASP A 198 -4.18 -11.76 36.26
N HIS A 199 -3.36 -11.12 37.09
CA HIS A 199 -2.92 -11.73 38.35
C HIS A 199 -3.72 -11.15 39.52
N TYR A 200 -4.25 -12.05 40.36
CA TYR A 200 -4.91 -11.70 41.61
C TYR A 200 -3.97 -11.98 42.80
N TYR A 201 -3.66 -10.96 43.59
CA TYR A 201 -2.91 -11.10 44.85
C TYR A 201 -3.75 -10.61 46.04
N GLY A 202 -4.38 -11.55 46.77
CA GLY A 202 -5.15 -11.25 47.98
C GLY A 202 -6.50 -10.55 47.73
N PHE A 203 -6.97 -9.76 48.70
CA PHE A 203 -8.26 -9.02 48.68
C PHE A 203 -8.16 -7.63 48.03
N HIS A 204 -6.98 -7.23 47.58
CA HIS A 204 -6.77 -6.00 46.83
C HIS A 204 -6.50 -6.35 45.37
N ASN A 205 -7.28 -5.75 44.47
CA ASN A 205 -7.10 -5.89 43.03
C ASN A 205 -5.82 -5.16 42.57
N ASN A 206 -4.65 -5.68 42.92
CA ASN A 206 -3.40 -5.29 42.29
C ASN A 206 -3.27 -6.08 40.99
N LEU A 207 -3.93 -5.59 39.95
CA LEU A 207 -3.89 -6.15 38.61
C LEU A 207 -2.56 -5.75 37.97
N ILE A 208 -1.56 -6.61 38.05
CA ILE A 208 -0.34 -6.46 37.26
C ILE A 208 -0.62 -7.04 35.88
N LYS A 209 -0.84 -6.16 34.89
CA LYS A 209 -1.03 -6.52 33.48
C LYS A 209 0.25 -7.15 32.95
N ARG A 210 0.16 -8.35 32.39
CA ARG A 210 1.22 -8.93 31.57
C ARG A 210 0.67 -9.29 30.19
N ASN A 211 1.37 -8.84 29.15
CA ASN A 211 1.15 -9.32 27.80
C ASN A 211 1.78 -10.72 27.70
N GLU A 212 0.96 -11.75 27.62
CA GLU A 212 1.43 -13.09 27.29
C GLU A 212 1.29 -13.36 25.79
N ASN A 213 2.39 -13.78 25.17
CA ASN A 213 2.38 -14.27 23.80
C ASN A 213 2.19 -15.79 23.85
N ASN A 214 0.98 -16.26 23.60
CA ASN A 214 0.56 -17.63 23.90
C ASN A 214 0.43 -18.48 22.63
N GLU A 215 1.42 -19.37 22.39
CA GLU A 215 1.48 -20.27 21.23
C GLU A 215 0.28 -21.22 21.13
N TYR A 216 -0.40 -21.53 22.25
CA TYR A 216 -1.57 -22.41 22.24
C TYR A 216 -2.75 -21.85 21.43
N TYR A 217 -2.86 -20.52 21.29
CA TYR A 217 -3.89 -19.91 20.47
C TYR A 217 -3.59 -20.04 18.98
N TYR A 218 -2.33 -19.89 18.58
CA TYR A 218 -1.95 -20.15 17.19
C TYR A 218 -2.21 -21.63 16.82
N LEU A 219 -1.80 -22.55 17.70
CA LEU A 219 -2.07 -23.99 17.51
C LEU A 219 -3.57 -24.30 17.44
N SER A 220 -4.40 -23.56 18.17
CA SER A 220 -5.85 -23.76 18.14
C SER A 220 -6.51 -23.24 16.90
N ILE A 221 -6.02 -22.13 16.35
CA ILE A 221 -6.47 -21.59 15.07
C ILE A 221 -6.04 -22.54 13.96
N ASN A 222 -4.77 -22.96 13.95
CA ASN A 222 -4.26 -23.91 12.95
C ASN A 222 -5.10 -25.19 12.90
N LYS A 223 -5.39 -25.80 14.05
CA LYS A 223 -6.27 -26.99 14.12
C LYS A 223 -7.70 -26.73 13.66
N MET A 224 -8.24 -25.54 13.89
CA MET A 224 -9.57 -25.16 13.44
C MET A 224 -9.59 -24.99 11.92
N VAL A 225 -8.58 -24.30 11.36
CA VAL A 225 -8.43 -24.09 9.92
C VAL A 225 -8.19 -25.41 9.19
N GLU A 226 -7.27 -26.26 9.66
CA GLU A 226 -7.05 -27.60 9.10
C GLU A 226 -8.32 -28.45 9.04
N LYS A 227 -9.23 -28.27 10.01
CA LYS A 227 -10.48 -29.03 10.10
C LYS A 227 -11.59 -28.47 9.20
N HIS A 228 -11.74 -27.15 9.15
CA HIS A 228 -12.90 -26.50 8.53
C HIS A 228 -12.60 -25.84 7.18
N PHE A 229 -11.34 -25.55 6.90
CA PHE A 229 -10.84 -24.89 5.69
C PHE A 229 -9.57 -25.62 5.18
N PRO A 230 -9.68 -26.90 4.81
CA PRO A 230 -8.52 -27.77 4.51
C PRO A 230 -7.63 -27.27 3.36
N GLN A 231 -8.14 -26.38 2.51
CA GLN A 231 -7.42 -25.72 1.43
C GLN A 231 -6.53 -24.55 1.90
N LYS A 232 -6.72 -24.05 3.12
CA LYS A 232 -5.99 -22.90 3.67
C LYS A 232 -4.77 -23.36 4.48
N THR A 233 -3.62 -22.78 4.20
CA THR A 233 -2.38 -22.95 4.95
C THR A 233 -2.19 -21.80 5.93
N VAL A 234 -2.05 -22.11 7.22
CA VAL A 234 -1.83 -21.08 8.24
C VAL A 234 -0.34 -20.78 8.41
N ILE A 235 0.00 -19.49 8.38
CA ILE A 235 1.35 -18.98 8.62
C ILE A 235 1.35 -18.09 9.87
N SER A 236 2.11 -18.50 10.89
CA SER A 236 2.39 -17.65 12.06
C SER A 236 3.47 -16.63 11.73
N SER A 237 3.17 -15.35 11.94
CA SER A 237 4.15 -14.26 11.94
C SER A 237 5.32 -14.52 12.90
N LYS A 238 5.08 -14.92 14.16
CA LYS A 238 6.12 -15.31 15.12
C LYS A 238 7.08 -16.36 14.58
N LYS A 239 6.51 -17.45 14.04
CA LYS A 239 7.28 -18.58 13.54
C LYS A 239 8.13 -18.14 12.35
N ILE A 240 7.53 -17.42 11.39
CA ILE A 240 8.26 -16.99 10.20
C ILE A 240 9.29 -15.92 10.52
N LYS A 241 9.02 -14.98 11.43
CA LYS A 241 9.99 -13.99 11.91
C LYS A 241 11.27 -14.64 12.44
N ASN A 242 11.14 -15.76 13.16
CA ASN A 242 12.28 -16.46 13.75
C ASN A 242 12.96 -17.46 12.78
N THR A 243 12.27 -17.94 11.75
CA THR A 243 12.77 -18.99 10.85
C THR A 243 13.17 -18.49 9.47
N ASN A 244 12.52 -17.43 8.98
CA ASN A 244 12.77 -16.79 7.70
C ASN A 244 12.34 -15.31 7.76
N PHE A 245 13.24 -14.46 8.23
CA PHE A 245 12.98 -13.03 8.42
C PHE A 245 12.61 -12.30 7.12
N ASN A 246 13.19 -12.69 5.98
CA ASN A 246 12.85 -12.06 4.70
C ASN A 246 11.39 -12.33 4.34
N ARG A 247 10.95 -13.60 4.42
CA ARG A 247 9.54 -13.96 4.19
C ARG A 247 8.60 -13.32 5.20
N TYR A 248 9.06 -13.04 6.43
CA TYR A 248 8.29 -12.26 7.40
C TYR A 248 8.06 -10.83 6.90
N ILE A 249 9.10 -10.15 6.41
CA ILE A 249 9.00 -8.81 5.85
C ILE A 249 8.12 -8.80 4.60
N ASP A 250 8.29 -9.77 3.69
CA ASP A 250 7.47 -9.88 2.47
C ASP A 250 5.98 -10.01 2.81
N ASN A 251 5.61 -10.89 3.76
CA ASN A 251 4.23 -11.03 4.21
C ASN A 251 3.66 -9.73 4.80
N LEU A 252 4.47 -8.97 5.55
CA LEU A 252 4.06 -7.66 6.06
C LEU A 252 3.85 -6.64 4.94
N ASN A 253 4.72 -6.64 3.94
CA ASN A 253 4.60 -5.72 2.80
C ASN A 253 3.37 -6.07 1.95
N ILE A 254 3.09 -7.36 1.70
CA ILE A 254 1.89 -7.80 0.99
C ILE A 254 0.64 -7.37 1.74
N MET A 255 0.59 -7.62 3.04
CA MET A 255 -0.50 -7.17 3.91
C MET A 255 -0.72 -5.65 3.78
N LYS A 256 0.33 -4.82 3.91
CA LYS A 256 0.21 -3.36 3.75
C LYS A 256 -0.37 -2.96 2.39
N ASN A 257 0.07 -3.62 1.31
CA ASN A 257 -0.41 -3.32 -0.03
C ASN A 257 -1.89 -3.69 -0.19
N ILE A 258 -2.34 -4.81 0.38
CA ILE A 258 -3.75 -5.20 0.37
C ILE A 258 -4.59 -4.17 1.14
N PHE A 259 -4.19 -3.82 2.37
CA PHE A 259 -4.93 -2.83 3.14
C PHE A 259 -5.04 -1.48 2.42
N PHE A 260 -3.92 -1.01 1.88
CA PHE A 260 -3.89 0.24 1.14
C PHE A 260 -4.76 0.21 -0.12
N TYR A 261 -4.74 -0.89 -0.88
CA TYR A 261 -5.57 -1.07 -2.07
C TYR A 261 -7.07 -1.04 -1.73
N ASP A 262 -7.45 -1.65 -0.62
CA ASP A 262 -8.86 -1.73 -0.21
C ASP A 262 -9.37 -0.41 0.36
N GLU A 263 -8.58 0.26 1.21
CA GLU A 263 -8.88 1.61 1.69
C GLU A 263 -9.11 2.55 0.50
N TYR A 264 -8.26 2.43 -0.52
CA TYR A 264 -8.46 3.13 -1.78
C TYR A 264 -9.77 2.76 -2.50
N MET A 265 -10.05 1.47 -2.70
CA MET A 265 -11.27 1.03 -3.37
C MET A 265 -12.54 1.45 -2.61
N LEU A 266 -12.47 1.54 -1.28
CA LEU A 266 -13.52 2.07 -0.41
C LEU A 266 -13.67 3.58 -0.57
N ASP A 267 -12.58 4.36 -0.55
CA ASP A 267 -12.62 5.82 -0.72
C ASP A 267 -13.17 6.24 -2.08
N VAL A 268 -12.90 5.47 -3.15
CA VAL A 268 -13.54 5.67 -4.46
C VAL A 268 -14.98 5.14 -4.46
N GLY A 269 -15.29 4.13 -3.66
CA GLY A 269 -16.62 3.54 -3.47
C GLY A 269 -17.56 4.33 -2.56
N PHE A 270 -17.11 5.26 -1.72
CA PHE A 270 -17.98 6.03 -0.80
C PHE A 270 -18.88 7.09 -1.48
N SER A 271 -19.19 6.90 -2.77
CA SER A 271 -20.39 7.41 -3.44
C SER A 271 -21.51 6.36 -3.56
N TYR A 272 -21.53 5.29 -2.74
CA TYR A 272 -22.69 4.40 -2.63
C TYR A 272 -23.80 5.01 -1.77
N SER A 273 -24.61 5.90 -2.36
CA SER A 273 -25.97 6.12 -1.85
C SER A 273 -26.85 4.93 -2.23
N GLU A 274 -27.61 4.43 -1.26
CA GLU A 274 -28.58 3.33 -1.35
C GLU A 274 -29.22 3.17 -2.76
N GLY A 275 -28.97 2.03 -3.41
CA GLY A 275 -29.75 1.56 -4.56
C GLY A 275 -29.35 2.03 -5.96
N GLY A 276 -28.17 2.64 -6.15
CA GLY A 276 -27.66 3.06 -7.46
C GLY A 276 -26.59 2.13 -8.01
N GLN A 277 -26.68 1.77 -9.30
CA GLN A 277 -25.62 1.09 -10.05
C GLN A 277 -24.31 1.88 -9.95
N ALA A 278 -23.19 1.18 -9.84
CA ALA A 278 -21.87 1.77 -9.72
C ALA A 278 -21.51 2.62 -10.95
N GLU A 279 -21.54 3.95 -10.82
CA GLU A 279 -20.82 4.83 -11.73
C GLU A 279 -19.33 4.78 -11.38
N VAL A 280 -18.63 3.86 -12.03
CA VAL A 280 -17.18 3.72 -12.02
C VAL A 280 -16.61 4.89 -12.85
N VAL A 281 -16.43 6.07 -12.25
CA VAL A 281 -15.75 7.18 -12.95
C VAL A 281 -14.24 6.90 -12.96
N PHE A 282 -13.79 6.11 -13.93
CA PHE A 282 -12.37 5.79 -14.10
C PHE A 282 -11.92 6.09 -15.53
N PHE A 283 -10.90 6.95 -15.62
CA PHE A 283 -10.16 7.30 -16.84
C PHE A 283 -11.03 7.70 -18.05
N ASN A 284 -11.82 8.77 -17.95
CA ASN A 284 -12.33 9.47 -19.13
C ASN A 284 -11.67 10.85 -19.25
N ASP A 285 -11.01 11.06 -20.39
CA ASP A 285 -10.75 12.40 -20.93
C ASP A 285 -11.85 12.84 -21.92
N ASP A 286 -12.90 12.04 -22.10
CA ASP A 286 -14.01 12.40 -22.96
C ASP A 286 -15.27 12.70 -22.17
N SER A 287 -15.56 14.00 -22.09
CA SER A 287 -16.92 14.50 -21.92
C SER A 287 -17.81 13.94 -23.02
N LYS A 288 -18.49 12.82 -22.78
CA LYS A 288 -19.78 12.45 -23.38
C LYS A 288 -20.35 11.20 -22.69
N ASN A 289 -21.50 11.41 -22.07
CA ASN A 289 -22.42 10.38 -21.60
C ASN A 289 -22.72 9.39 -22.75
N GLU A 290 -22.19 8.17 -22.67
CA GLU A 290 -22.77 6.99 -23.31
C GLU A 290 -22.68 5.83 -22.32
N ASP A 291 -23.74 5.03 -22.31
CA ASP A 291 -24.16 4.08 -21.28
C ASP A 291 -23.04 3.22 -20.68
N PHE A 292 -22.95 3.25 -19.36
CA PHE A 292 -21.95 2.55 -18.55
C PHE A 292 -22.33 1.07 -18.37
N GLU A 293 -22.20 0.24 -19.40
CA GLU A 293 -22.13 -1.21 -19.21
C GLU A 293 -20.75 -1.57 -18.64
N LEU A 294 -20.74 -2.01 -17.37
CA LEU A 294 -19.59 -2.54 -16.64
C LEU A 294 -19.07 -3.81 -17.35
N ASN A 295 -18.22 -3.62 -18.36
CA ASN A 295 -17.48 -4.71 -18.99
C ASN A 295 -16.52 -5.30 -17.95
N GLN A 296 -16.77 -6.56 -17.55
CA GLN A 296 -15.93 -7.36 -16.65
C GLN A 296 -14.45 -7.43 -17.08
N GLU A 297 -14.14 -7.14 -18.35
CA GLU A 297 -12.78 -7.01 -18.85
C GLU A 297 -12.00 -5.83 -18.23
N ARG A 298 -12.64 -4.72 -17.84
CA ARG A 298 -11.93 -3.53 -17.30
C ARG A 298 -11.55 -3.65 -15.82
N VAL A 299 -12.29 -4.43 -15.04
CA VAL A 299 -11.91 -4.80 -13.65
C VAL A 299 -10.63 -5.66 -13.65
N SER A 300 -10.28 -6.30 -14.77
CA SER A 300 -9.04 -7.07 -14.92
C SER A 300 -7.79 -6.22 -15.17
N GLU A 301 -7.93 -4.95 -15.59
CA GLU A 301 -6.80 -4.06 -15.85
C GLU A 301 -6.34 -3.28 -14.60
N ASN A 302 -7.26 -3.08 -13.64
CA ASN A 302 -6.97 -2.40 -12.39
C ASN A 302 -6.99 -3.39 -11.22
N SER A 303 -5.81 -3.88 -10.86
CA SER A 303 -5.62 -4.81 -9.73
C SER A 303 -4.49 -4.32 -8.84
N ILE A 304 -4.35 -4.91 -7.66
CA ILE A 304 -3.18 -4.67 -6.81
C ILE A 304 -1.86 -5.01 -7.55
N PHE A 305 -1.93 -5.90 -8.56
CA PHE A 305 -0.77 -6.32 -9.36
C PHE A 305 -0.29 -5.24 -10.32
N THR A 306 -1.20 -4.46 -10.93
CA THR A 306 -0.82 -3.32 -11.78
C THR A 306 -0.46 -2.09 -10.94
N LEU A 307 -1.05 -1.94 -9.74
CA LEU A 307 -0.60 -0.97 -8.75
C LEU A 307 0.83 -1.28 -8.28
N ASN A 308 1.12 -2.54 -7.92
CA ASN A 308 2.43 -2.96 -7.44
C ASN A 308 2.80 -4.37 -7.96
N PRO A 309 3.65 -4.46 -9.01
CA PRO A 309 4.08 -5.73 -9.60
C PRO A 309 4.71 -6.73 -8.64
N MET A 310 5.35 -6.24 -7.55
CA MET A 310 5.92 -7.08 -6.51
C MET A 310 4.87 -8.00 -5.86
N VAL A 311 3.61 -7.56 -5.77
CA VAL A 311 2.53 -8.37 -5.17
C VAL A 311 2.24 -9.58 -6.06
N TRP A 312 2.22 -9.40 -7.39
CA TRP A 312 2.02 -10.50 -8.32
C TRP A 312 3.20 -11.48 -8.30
N ASP A 313 4.43 -10.97 -8.30
CA ASP A 313 5.62 -11.82 -8.22
C ASP A 313 5.62 -12.63 -6.93
N TYR A 314 5.25 -12.03 -5.79
CA TYR A 314 5.12 -12.75 -4.53
C TYR A 314 4.10 -13.89 -4.62
N TYR A 315 2.93 -13.63 -5.20
CA TYR A 315 1.90 -14.65 -5.38
C TYR A 315 2.39 -15.78 -6.29
N ASN A 316 3.02 -15.42 -7.41
CA ASN A 316 3.51 -16.37 -8.40
C ASN A 316 4.62 -17.28 -7.84
N GLU A 317 5.60 -16.69 -7.16
CA GLU A 317 6.78 -17.39 -6.62
C GLU A 317 6.45 -18.28 -5.43
N ASN A 318 5.44 -17.92 -4.64
CA ASN A 318 5.01 -18.67 -3.45
C ASN A 318 3.81 -19.60 -3.71
N ASN A 319 3.41 -19.76 -4.98
CA ASN A 319 2.26 -20.56 -5.39
C ASN A 319 0.95 -20.16 -4.69
N ILE A 320 0.73 -18.86 -4.50
CA ILE A 320 -0.41 -18.31 -3.76
C ILE A 320 -1.53 -17.94 -4.72
N LYS A 321 -2.74 -18.40 -4.37
CA LYS A 321 -3.99 -18.07 -5.04
C LYS A 321 -4.73 -16.94 -4.32
N SER A 322 -4.86 -17.05 -2.99
CA SER A 322 -5.42 -16.02 -2.12
C SER A 322 -4.53 -15.80 -0.91
N PHE A 323 -4.48 -14.55 -0.44
CA PHE A 323 -3.76 -14.19 0.77
C PHE A 323 -4.73 -13.50 1.72
N GLU A 324 -4.82 -14.06 2.92
CA GLU A 324 -5.66 -13.60 4.00
C GLU A 324 -4.78 -13.26 5.18
N PHE A 325 -5.22 -12.29 5.96
CA PHE A 325 -4.50 -11.82 7.10
C PHE A 325 -5.42 -11.54 8.28
N VAL A 326 -4.97 -11.92 9.47
CA VAL A 326 -5.61 -11.61 10.74
C VAL A 326 -4.63 -10.88 11.65
N ASN A 327 -4.97 -9.63 11.99
CA ASN A 327 -4.35 -8.86 13.06
C ASN A 327 -5.23 -8.89 14.30
N ILE A 328 -4.63 -8.93 15.48
CA ILE A 328 -5.36 -8.81 16.74
C ILE A 328 -4.67 -7.73 17.56
N ILE A 329 -5.38 -6.64 17.79
CA ILE A 329 -4.95 -5.50 18.60
C ILE A 329 -5.70 -5.55 19.93
N ASN A 330 -5.01 -5.25 21.02
CA ASN A 330 -5.61 -5.22 22.35
C ASN A 330 -5.53 -3.81 22.95
N TYR A 331 -6.64 -3.33 23.48
CA TYR A 331 -6.75 -2.07 24.21
C TYR A 331 -7.13 -2.34 25.68
N ASP A 332 -6.66 -1.48 26.57
CA ASP A 332 -7.02 -1.46 27.99
C ASP A 332 -7.46 -0.07 28.44
N ASP A 333 -8.01 0.03 29.64
CA ASP A 333 -8.49 1.30 30.22
C ASP A 333 -7.41 2.39 30.33
N GLN A 334 -6.12 2.03 30.35
CA GLN A 334 -5.02 3.02 30.41
C GLN A 334 -4.64 3.55 29.02
N THR A 335 -4.75 2.70 28.00
CA THR A 335 -4.52 3.05 26.59
C THR A 335 -5.72 3.75 25.96
N SER A 336 -6.96 3.46 26.39
CA SER A 336 -8.16 4.17 25.94
C SER A 336 -8.19 5.64 26.40
N ILE A 337 -7.69 5.93 27.60
CA ILE A 337 -7.58 7.30 28.13
C ILE A 337 -6.53 8.12 27.35
N LEU A 338 -5.39 7.52 26.96
CA LEU A 338 -4.36 8.19 26.18
C LEU A 338 -4.75 8.40 24.69
N ASN A 339 -5.46 7.44 24.09
CA ASN A 339 -5.95 7.57 22.72
C ASN A 339 -7.02 8.67 22.54
N SER A 340 -7.64 9.15 23.63
CA SER A 340 -8.59 10.27 23.58
C SER A 340 -7.94 11.67 23.68
N ILE A 341 -6.66 11.78 24.06
CA ILE A 341 -6.03 13.08 24.35
C ILE A 341 -4.71 13.32 23.57
N GLY A 342 -4.18 12.34 22.86
CA GLY A 342 -3.20 12.65 21.81
C GLY A 342 -2.59 11.41 21.16
N ASN A 343 -2.59 11.38 19.82
CA ASN A 343 -1.42 10.93 19.06
C ASN A 343 -1.59 11.16 17.56
N THR A 344 -0.90 12.20 17.08
CA THR A 344 -0.71 12.57 15.67
C THR A 344 0.58 11.98 15.10
N ILE A 345 1.24 10.99 15.72
CA ILE A 345 2.61 10.56 15.31
C ILE A 345 2.82 9.03 15.26
N LEU A 346 1.81 8.19 15.48
CA LEU A 346 1.93 6.71 15.37
C LEU A 346 1.00 6.04 14.36
N ASN A 347 0.35 6.82 13.49
CA ASN A 347 -0.57 6.36 12.45
C ASN A 347 0.14 5.97 11.12
N VAL A 348 1.41 5.56 11.16
CA VAL A 348 2.17 5.20 9.93
C VAL A 348 1.89 3.76 9.45
N PHE A 349 1.14 2.95 10.19
CA PHE A 349 0.83 1.60 9.73
C PHE A 349 -0.58 1.17 10.12
N LEU A 350 -1.49 1.26 9.13
CA LEU A 350 -2.80 0.60 9.04
C LEU A 350 -3.90 1.28 9.87
N ILE A 351 -5.03 1.58 9.22
CA ILE A 351 -6.43 1.71 9.71
C ILE A 351 -7.09 2.95 9.09
N PRO A 352 -8.22 2.80 8.36
CA PRO A 352 -9.14 3.90 8.10
C PRO A 352 -10.04 4.09 9.34
N PHE A 353 -10.17 5.34 9.76
CA PHE A 353 -10.96 5.73 10.93
C PHE A 353 -12.46 5.55 10.68
N GLY A 354 -13.12 4.78 11.55
CA GLY A 354 -14.58 4.72 11.67
C GLY A 354 -15.05 4.41 13.09
N GLN A 355 -15.66 5.40 13.77
CA GLN A 355 -16.54 5.24 14.94
C GLN A 355 -15.95 4.84 16.32
N PHE A 356 -14.98 5.59 16.86
CA PHE A 356 -14.69 5.55 18.31
C PHE A 356 -15.56 6.49 19.17
N SER A 357 -16.53 7.19 18.59
CA SER A 357 -17.46 8.04 19.33
C SER A 357 -18.69 7.24 19.77
N ASN A 358 -18.58 6.48 20.87
CA ASN A 358 -19.65 6.14 21.84
C ASN A 358 -19.35 4.87 22.67
N LEU A 359 -18.12 4.72 23.19
CA LEU A 359 -17.88 3.77 24.28
C LEU A 359 -18.41 4.35 25.60
N ASN A 360 -19.73 4.28 25.79
CA ASN A 360 -20.36 4.49 27.09
C ASN A 360 -19.93 3.34 28.02
N LEU A 361 -19.01 3.67 28.93
CA LEU A 361 -18.30 2.74 29.81
C LEU A 361 -19.21 2.12 30.88
N GLY A 362 -19.74 0.94 30.58
CA GLY A 362 -20.05 -0.08 31.57
C GLY A 362 -18.95 -1.13 31.62
N SER A 363 -18.12 -1.13 32.67
CA SER A 363 -17.19 -2.20 33.13
C SER A 363 -16.32 -2.99 32.14
N ASN A 364 -16.17 -2.62 30.87
CA ASN A 364 -15.36 -3.39 29.91
C ASN A 364 -13.89 -2.97 30.00
N ARG A 365 -13.16 -3.54 30.96
CA ARG A 365 -11.74 -3.22 31.24
C ARG A 365 -10.76 -3.51 30.10
N TYR A 366 -11.17 -4.30 29.10
CA TYR A 366 -10.35 -4.77 28.00
C TYR A 366 -11.17 -4.85 26.71
N VAL A 367 -10.57 -4.40 25.60
CA VAL A 367 -11.15 -4.49 24.26
C VAL A 367 -10.13 -5.15 23.33
N TYR A 368 -10.58 -6.06 22.47
CA TYR A 368 -9.76 -6.62 21.40
C TYR A 368 -10.39 -6.24 20.06
N GLU A 369 -9.58 -5.74 19.15
CA GLU A 369 -9.94 -5.48 17.76
C GLU A 369 -9.27 -6.55 16.90
N ILE A 370 -10.07 -7.24 16.09
CA ILE A 370 -9.62 -8.29 15.19
C ILE A 370 -9.85 -7.80 13.77
N ASN A 371 -8.76 -7.47 13.07
CA ASN A 371 -8.80 -6.99 11.69
C ASN A 371 -8.52 -8.15 10.75
N TYR A 372 -9.41 -8.33 9.79
CA TYR A 372 -9.31 -9.32 8.74
C TYR A 372 -9.21 -8.61 7.40
N ALA A 373 -8.28 -9.05 6.57
CA ALA A 373 -8.21 -8.64 5.17
C ALA A 373 -7.93 -9.86 4.29
N ARG A 374 -8.53 -9.88 3.11
CA ARG A 374 -8.29 -10.90 2.08
C ARG A 374 -8.07 -10.22 0.74
N TYR A 375 -7.14 -10.77 -0.04
CA TYR A 375 -7.05 -10.53 -1.47
C TYR A 375 -7.04 -11.85 -2.24
N ASP A 376 -8.01 -12.03 -3.13
CA ASP A 376 -8.07 -13.13 -4.07
C ASP A 376 -7.46 -12.71 -5.41
N GLY A 377 -6.34 -13.34 -5.78
CA GLY A 377 -5.60 -12.96 -6.99
C GLY A 377 -6.22 -13.47 -8.30
N VAL A 378 -7.26 -14.30 -8.25
CA VAL A 378 -7.96 -14.78 -9.45
C VAL A 378 -9.11 -13.85 -9.81
N SER A 379 -9.95 -13.53 -8.83
CA SER A 379 -11.06 -12.58 -9.02
C SER A 379 -10.60 -11.13 -8.91
N ASN A 380 -9.37 -10.87 -8.47
CA ASN A 380 -8.84 -9.54 -8.13
C ASN A 380 -9.72 -8.79 -7.11
N THR A 381 -10.39 -9.55 -6.24
CA THR A 381 -11.28 -9.00 -5.22
C THR A 381 -10.58 -8.93 -3.89
N SER A 382 -10.98 -7.94 -3.11
CA SER A 382 -10.57 -7.81 -1.73
C SER A 382 -11.75 -7.69 -0.80
N LEU A 383 -11.49 -8.02 0.46
CA LEU A 383 -12.46 -7.97 1.54
C LEU A 383 -11.76 -7.54 2.81
N GLN A 384 -12.38 -6.62 3.54
CA GLN A 384 -11.98 -6.25 4.89
C GLN A 384 -13.14 -6.40 5.86
N ASP A 385 -12.85 -6.87 7.06
CA ASP A 385 -13.79 -6.89 8.17
C ASP A 385 -13.05 -6.60 9.48
N GLU A 386 -13.75 -5.93 10.39
CA GLU A 386 -13.27 -5.59 11.72
C GLU A 386 -14.25 -6.10 12.76
N ARG A 387 -13.74 -6.81 13.76
CA ARG A 387 -14.54 -7.33 14.88
C ARG A 387 -14.01 -6.83 16.21
N ILE A 388 -14.85 -6.10 16.93
CA ILE A 388 -14.56 -5.63 18.28
C ILE A 388 -15.12 -6.62 19.32
N VAL A 389 -14.28 -7.04 20.25
CA VAL A 389 -14.61 -7.95 21.35
C VAL A 389 -14.38 -7.25 22.68
N ASN A 390 -15.47 -6.90 23.36
CA ASN A 390 -15.49 -6.04 24.55
C ASN A 390 -15.31 -6.76 25.89
N PHE A 391 -14.46 -7.79 25.93
CA PHE A 391 -14.17 -8.55 27.17
C PHE A 391 -12.84 -9.31 27.06
N LYS A 392 -12.40 -9.92 28.16
CA LYS A 392 -11.19 -10.76 28.18
C LYS A 392 -11.29 -11.87 27.14
N MET A 393 -10.49 -11.77 26.08
CA MET A 393 -10.41 -12.78 25.02
C MET A 393 -10.03 -14.15 25.60
N ARG A 394 -10.81 -15.18 25.25
CA ARG A 394 -10.48 -16.59 25.57
C ARG A 394 -10.40 -17.39 24.28
N ARG A 395 -9.68 -18.52 24.33
CA ARG A 395 -9.46 -19.39 23.17
C ARG A 395 -10.74 -19.79 22.41
N PRO A 396 -11.85 -20.22 23.05
CA PRO A 396 -13.06 -20.56 22.31
C PRO A 396 -13.67 -19.36 21.57
N TYR A 397 -13.66 -18.17 22.19
CA TYR A 397 -14.16 -16.95 21.56
C TYR A 397 -13.30 -16.56 20.36
N LEU A 398 -11.97 -16.56 20.53
CA LEU A 398 -11.07 -16.24 19.42
C LEU A 398 -11.24 -17.20 18.23
N ASN A 399 -11.27 -18.51 18.51
CA ASN A 399 -11.49 -19.51 17.47
C ASN A 399 -12.85 -19.30 16.78
N ASN A 400 -13.90 -18.97 17.53
CA ASN A 400 -15.22 -18.72 16.95
C ASN A 400 -15.24 -17.45 16.09
N THR A 401 -14.62 -16.36 16.56
CA THR A 401 -14.55 -15.12 15.79
C THR A 401 -13.78 -15.30 14.50
N ILE A 402 -12.61 -15.96 14.54
CA ILE A 402 -11.83 -16.24 13.33
C ILE A 402 -12.59 -17.19 12.41
N TYR A 403 -13.25 -18.22 12.93
CA TYR A 403 -14.09 -19.12 12.13
C TYR A 403 -15.17 -18.35 11.37
N HIS A 404 -15.88 -17.43 12.04
CA HIS A 404 -16.89 -16.59 11.39
C HIS A 404 -16.29 -15.65 10.34
N LEU A 405 -15.14 -15.02 10.63
CA LEU A 405 -14.43 -14.16 9.66
C LEU A 405 -14.08 -14.93 8.38
N LEU A 406 -13.55 -16.15 8.52
CA LEU A 406 -13.20 -17.01 7.39
C LEU A 406 -14.43 -17.56 6.63
N HIS A 407 -15.60 -17.58 7.26
CA HIS A 407 -16.87 -18.02 6.66
C HIS A 407 -17.69 -16.92 5.99
N ILE A 408 -17.28 -15.64 6.08
CA ILE A 408 -17.95 -14.55 5.35
C ILE A 408 -17.97 -14.85 3.84
N GLU A 409 -17.04 -15.66 3.35
CA GLU A 409 -16.94 -16.15 1.96
C GLU A 409 -18.13 -17.04 1.52
N ASP A 410 -18.92 -17.60 2.43
CA ASP A 410 -20.03 -18.50 2.09
C ASP A 410 -21.40 -17.76 1.98
N TYR A 411 -21.43 -16.44 2.18
CA TYR A 411 -22.67 -15.64 2.26
C TYR A 411 -22.84 -14.56 1.17
N GLU A 412 -21.92 -14.46 0.21
CA GLU A 412 -22.07 -13.70 -1.04
C GLU A 412 -22.20 -14.66 -2.24
#